data_AF-G7CKK0-F1
#
_entry.id   AF-G7CKK0-F1
#
_cell.length_a   1.000
_cell.length_b   1.000
_cell.length_c   1.000
_cell.angle_alpha   90.00
_cell.angle_beta   90.00
_cell.angle_gamma   90.00
#
_symmetry.space_group_name_H-M   'P 1'
#
loop_
_entity.id
_entity.type
_entity.pdbx_description
1 polymer ?
#
loop_
_entity_poly.entity_id
_entity_poly.type
_entity_poly.pdbx_seq_one_letter_code
_entity_poly.pdbx_strand_id
1 'polypeptide(L)' 'MDVSTAEVDRQALIKRLKSLVTVPMTGDETAAVRSVKAQYKEKTNVDLRDEVALEWVREARAANN' A
#
# COMPACT_ATOMS: atom_id res chain seq x y z
N MET A 1 26.38 8.08 -12.98
CA MET A 1 25.63 6.94 -12.42
C MET A 1 24.53 7.58 -11.62
N ASP A 2 23.42 7.95 -12.26
CA ASP A 2 22.42 8.86 -11.67
C ASP A 2 21.02 8.25 -11.69
N VAL A 3 20.94 6.94 -11.44
CA VAL A 3 19.67 6.22 -11.29
C VAL A 3 19.29 6.08 -9.81
N SER A 4 20.21 6.39 -8.89
CA SER A 4 20.08 6.02 -7.48
C SER A 4 19.18 6.93 -6.64
N THR A 5 19.09 8.24 -6.94
CA THR A 5 18.34 9.18 -6.10
C THR A 5 16.84 9.15 -6.37
N ALA A 6 16.42 9.04 -7.63
CA ALA A 6 15.00 8.99 -8.00
C ALA A 6 14.33 7.68 -7.55
N GLU A 7 15.05 6.56 -7.58
CA GLU A 7 14.53 5.25 -7.19
C GLU A 7 14.43 5.11 -5.66
N VAL A 8 15.40 5.66 -4.92
CA VAL A 8 15.37 5.72 -3.45
C VAL A 8 14.23 6.63 -2.96
N ASP A 9 14.00 7.77 -3.61
CA ASP A 9 12.89 8.66 -3.26
C ASP A 9 11.54 8.00 -3.50
N ARG A 10 11.40 7.26 -4.62
CA ARG A 10 10.20 6.49 -4.94
C ARG A 10 9.91 5.41 -3.90
N GLN A 11 10.91 4.64 -3.48
CA GLN A 11 10.72 3.62 -2.45
C GLN A 11 10.38 4.22 -1.09
N ALA A 12 11.04 5.31 -0.71
CA ALA A 12 10.74 6.02 0.53
C ALA A 12 9.31 6.59 0.54
N LEU A 13 8.87 7.14 -0.60
CA LEU A 13 7.51 7.62 -0.80
C LEU A 13 6.50 6.47 -0.68
N ILE A 14 6.71 5.36 -1.39
CA ILE A 14 5.83 4.17 -1.30
C ILE A 14 5.76 3.65 0.14
N LYS A 15 6.89 3.58 0.85
CA LYS A 15 6.91 3.12 2.25
C LYS A 15 6.13 4.05 3.18
N ARG A 16 6.27 5.37 3.02
CA ARG A 16 5.47 6.36 3.76
C ARG A 16 3.99 6.21 3.45
N LEU A 17 3.64 6.11 2.17
CA LEU A 17 2.28 5.92 1.70
C LEU A 17 1.64 4.62 2.21
N LYS A 18 2.40 3.53 2.24
CA LYS A 18 1.96 2.24 2.81
C LYS A 18 1.74 2.34 4.32
N SER A 19 2.56 3.13 5.03
CA SER A 19 2.36 3.41 6.46
C SER A 19 1.15 4.29 6.76
N LEU A 20 0.63 5.01 5.77
CA LEU A 20 -0.57 5.84 5.95
C LEU A 20 -1.86 5.01 5.98
N VAL A 21 -1.84 3.80 5.41
CA VAL A 21 -3.01 2.93 5.33
C VAL A 21 -2.88 1.77 6.31
N THR A 22 -3.97 1.43 6.98
CA THR A 22 -4.03 0.26 7.86
C THR A 22 -4.67 -0.89 7.10
N VAL A 23 -3.94 -1.99 6.92
CA VAL A 23 -4.49 -3.21 6.31
C VAL A 23 -5.30 -3.97 7.37
N PRO A 24 -6.62 -4.14 7.20
CA PRO A 24 -7.40 -4.91 8.16
C PRO A 24 -7.07 -6.40 8.04
N MET A 25 -6.82 -7.06 9.17
CA MET A 25 -6.61 -8.52 9.27
C MET A 25 -7.94 -9.27 9.26
N THR A 26 -8.81 -8.92 8.33
CA THR A 26 -10.01 -9.72 8.04
C THR A 26 -9.60 -10.92 7.19
N GLY A 27 -10.28 -12.06 7.33
CA GLY A 27 -10.08 -13.23 6.45
C GLY A 27 -10.45 -12.94 4.99
N ASP A 28 -11.28 -11.92 4.75
CA ASP A 28 -11.74 -11.54 3.41
C ASP A 28 -10.73 -10.58 2.72
N GLU A 29 -10.03 -11.09 1.70
CA GLU A 29 -9.01 -10.31 0.95
C GLU A 29 -9.64 -9.11 0.23
N THR A 30 -10.84 -9.28 -0.32
CA THR A 30 -11.56 -8.23 -1.06
C THR A 30 -11.94 -7.06 -0.15
N ALA A 31 -12.44 -7.35 1.06
CA ALA A 31 -12.75 -6.34 2.06
C ALA A 31 -11.49 -5.57 2.50
N ALA A 32 -10.36 -6.27 2.65
CA ALA A 32 -9.08 -5.65 2.96
C ALA A 32 -8.59 -4.72 1.84
N VAL A 33 -8.63 -5.16 0.58
CA VAL A 33 -8.27 -4.35 -0.59
C VAL A 33 -9.15 -3.10 -0.69
N ARG A 34 -10.48 -3.25 -0.54
CA ARG A 34 -11.41 -2.11 -0.58
C ARG A 34 -11.11 -1.09 0.53
N SER A 35 -10.80 -1.56 1.74
CA SER A 35 -10.44 -0.69 2.86
C SER A 35 -9.12 0.06 2.60
N VAL A 36 -8.09 -0.63 2.11
CA VAL A 36 -6.80 -0.02 1.77
C VAL A 36 -6.97 1.03 0.67
N LYS A 37 -7.71 0.72 -0.40
CA LYS A 37 -7.99 1.67 -1.49
C LYS A 37 -8.73 2.92 -0.99
N ALA A 38 -9.74 2.74 -0.14
CA ALA A 38 -10.51 3.85 0.42
C ALA A 38 -9.63 4.76 1.29
N GLN A 39 -8.84 4.17 2.21
CA GLN A 39 -7.92 4.92 3.07
C GLN A 39 -6.83 5.65 2.26
N TYR A 40 -6.27 4.98 1.26
CA TYR A 40 -5.26 5.58 0.39
C TYR A 40 -5.82 6.78 -0.36
N LYS A 41 -7.00 6.62 -0.96
CA LYS A 41 -7.69 7.69 -1.69
C LYS A 41 -8.04 8.87 -0.77
N GLU A 42 -8.51 8.60 0.45
CA GLU A 42 -8.81 9.67 1.41
C GLU A 42 -7.56 10.48 1.79
N LYS A 43 -6.41 9.82 1.97
CA LYS A 43 -5.18 10.47 2.44
C LYS A 43 -4.36 11.14 1.34
N THR A 44 -4.42 10.60 0.13
CA THR A 44 -3.58 11.04 -0.99
C THR A 44 -4.37 11.71 -2.11
N ASN A 45 -5.69 11.58 -2.09
CA ASN A 45 -6.58 11.95 -3.19
C ASN A 45 -6.24 11.24 -4.52
N VAL A 46 -5.56 10.09 -4.46
CA VAL A 46 -5.17 9.26 -5.62
C VAL A 46 -5.89 7.91 -5.57
N ASP A 47 -6.35 7.43 -6.72
CA ASP A 47 -6.94 6.10 -6.83
C ASP A 47 -5.83 5.03 -6.90
N LEU A 48 -5.81 4.13 -5.92
CA LEU A 48 -4.84 3.04 -5.86
C LEU A 48 -5.32 1.89 -6.76
N ARG A 49 -4.46 1.42 -7.66
CA ARG A 49 -4.75 0.25 -8.49
C ARG A 49 -5.01 -0.99 -7.64
N ASP A 50 -5.97 -1.81 -8.04
CA ASP A 50 -6.34 -3.04 -7.31
C ASP A 50 -5.15 -3.99 -7.15
N GLU A 51 -4.29 -4.12 -8.16
CA GLU A 51 -3.08 -4.95 -8.10
C GLU A 51 -2.14 -4.51 -6.97
N VAL A 52 -1.89 -3.20 -6.85
CA VAL A 52 -1.00 -2.64 -5.81
C VAL A 52 -1.62 -2.79 -4.43
N ALA A 53 -2.92 -2.53 -4.30
CA ALA A 53 -3.64 -2.72 -3.05
C ALA A 53 -3.63 -4.20 -2.60
N LEU A 54 -3.76 -5.12 -3.54
CA LEU A 54 -3.68 -6.57 -3.30
C LEU A 54 -2.30 -6.99 -2.80
N GLU A 55 -1.24 -6.51 -3.46
CA GLU A 55 0.14 -6.76 -3.00
C GLU A 55 0.35 -6.25 -1.58
N TRP A 56 -0.10 -5.03 -1.27
CA TRP A 56 0.05 -4.46 0.08
C TRP A 56 -0.69 -5.28 1.14
N VAL A 57 -1.90 -5.77 0.83
CA VAL A 57 -2.66 -6.64 1.73
C VAL A 57 -1.93 -7.94 1.98
N ARG A 58 -1.40 -8.58 0.92
CA ARG A 58 -0.65 -9.83 1.03
C ARG A 58 0.64 -9.67 1.81
N GLU A 59 1.41 -8.62 1.52
CA GLU A 59 2.63 -8.30 2.26
C GLU A 59 2.35 -8.05 3.75
N ALA A 60 1.29 -7.30 4.07
CA ALA A 60 0.93 -7.02 5.47
C ALA A 60 0.49 -8.29 6.22
N ARG A 61 -0.21 -9.21 5.54
CA ARG A 61 -0.54 -10.53 6.11
C ARG A 61 0.72 -11.39 6.29
N ALA A 62 1.61 -11.41 5.31
CA ALA A 62 2.86 -12.18 5.37
C ALA A 62 3.83 -11.65 6.43
N ALA A 63 3.86 -10.33 6.67
CA ALA A 63 4.68 -9.72 7.72
C ALA A 63 4.16 -9.97 9.15
N ASN A 64 2.91 -10.44 9.29
CA ASN A 64 2.25 -10.65 10.57
C ASN A 64 2.03 -12.14 10.92
N ASN A 65 2.65 -13.04 10.15
CA ASN A 65 2.63 -14.49 10.35
C ASN A 65 4.05 -15.00 10.55
#